data_AF-F0XSF8-F1
#
_entry.id   AF-F0XSF8-F1
#
_cell.length_a   1.000
_cell.length_b   1.000
_cell.length_c   1.000
_cell.angle_alpha   90.00
_cell.angle_beta   90.00
_cell.angle_gamma   90.00
#
_symmetry.space_group_name_H-M   'P 1'
#
loop_
_entity.id
_entity.type
_entity.pdbx_description
1 polymer ?
#
loop_
_entity_poly.entity_id
_entity_poly.type
_entity_poly.pdbx_seq_one_letter_code
_entity_poly.pdbx_strand_id
1 'polypeptide(L)'
;MHPSRALRSHGQEHNITGFDIKALHKASSPPRYDPWERYEAWRYQGHFTRWNRFKRGFPGLGIATVAFAAYCGYEHFFMSSDDHGHSHAEEHH
;
A
#
# COMPACT_ATOMS: atom_id res chain seq x y z
N MET A 1 -16.76 -45.02 -8.60
CA MET A 1 -15.79 -43.91 -8.68
C MET A 1 -15.80 -43.40 -10.11
N HIS A 2 -16.56 -42.35 -10.41
CA HIS A 2 -16.57 -41.76 -11.75
C HIS A 2 -15.51 -40.65 -11.82
N PRO A 3 -14.53 -40.72 -12.73
CA PRO A 3 -13.61 -39.63 -12.94
C PRO A 3 -14.37 -38.49 -13.60
N SER A 4 -14.67 -37.44 -12.83
CA SER A 4 -15.13 -36.16 -13.36
C SER A 4 -13.99 -35.59 -14.20
N ARG A 5 -14.11 -35.84 -15.50
CA ARG A 5 -13.29 -35.23 -16.55
C ARG A 5 -13.63 -33.75 -16.58
N ALA A 6 -13.04 -32.97 -15.67
CA ALA A 6 -12.95 -31.54 -15.79
C ALA A 6 -12.11 -31.26 -17.04
N LEU A 7 -12.77 -31.20 -18.19
CA LEU A 7 -12.28 -30.55 -19.38
C LEU A 7 -11.91 -29.12 -18.96
N ARG A 8 -10.62 -28.90 -18.66
CA ARG A 8 -10.05 -27.57 -18.65
C ARG A 8 -10.17 -27.08 -20.08
N SER A 9 -11.20 -26.29 -20.36
CA SER A 9 -11.29 -25.56 -21.61
C SER A 9 -10.09 -24.62 -21.67
N HIS A 10 -9.05 -25.02 -22.40
CA HIS A 10 -8.06 -24.11 -22.96
C HIS A 10 -8.69 -23.29 -24.10
N GLY A 11 -9.84 -22.68 -23.86
CA GLY A 11 -10.47 -21.69 -24.73
C GLY A 11 -10.33 -20.34 -24.05
N GLN A 12 -10.03 -19.28 -24.81
CA GLN A 12 -10.09 -17.93 -24.25
C GLN A 12 -11.45 -17.75 -23.58
N GLU A 13 -11.45 -17.39 -22.29
CA GLU A 13 -12.65 -16.88 -21.64
C GLU A 13 -13.07 -15.62 -22.41
N HIS A 14 -14.03 -15.79 -23.30
CA HIS A 14 -14.65 -14.71 -24.03
C HIS A 14 -15.47 -13.89 -23.05
N ASN A 15 -14.91 -12.78 -22.63
CA ASN A 15 -15.62 -11.81 -21.81
C ASN A 15 -16.86 -11.36 -22.60
N ILE A 16 -18.05 -11.45 -22.00
CA ILE A 16 -19.33 -11.11 -22.65
C ILE A 16 -19.32 -9.67 -23.17
N THR A 17 -18.53 -8.82 -22.51
CA THR A 17 -18.28 -7.42 -22.87
C THR A 17 -17.33 -7.23 -24.05
N GLY A 18 -16.70 -8.30 -24.57
CA GLY A 18 -15.67 -8.24 -25.62
C GLY A 18 -14.34 -7.64 -25.16
N PHE A 19 -14.20 -7.27 -23.88
CA PHE A 19 -13.02 -6.62 -23.35
C PHE A 19 -11.96 -7.63 -22.92
N ASP A 20 -10.84 -7.75 -23.64
CA ASP A 20 -9.73 -8.64 -23.27
C ASP A 20 -8.60 -7.85 -22.57
N ILE A 21 -8.39 -8.15 -21.28
CA ILE A 21 -7.34 -7.54 -20.46
C ILE A 21 -5.93 -7.87 -20.98
N LYS A 22 -5.73 -9.09 -21.52
CA LYS A 22 -4.42 -9.50 -22.07
C LYS A 22 -4.13 -8.76 -23.36
N ALA A 23 -5.14 -8.59 -24.21
CA ALA A 23 -5.03 -7.77 -25.42
C ALA A 23 -4.74 -6.31 -25.07
N LEU A 24 -5.43 -5.75 -24.07
CA LEU A 24 -5.16 -4.39 -23.57
C LEU A 24 -3.73 -4.26 -23.05
N HIS A 25 -3.26 -5.16 -22.20
CA HIS A 25 -1.90 -5.13 -21.65
C HIS A 25 -0.84 -5.21 -22.76
N LYS A 26 -1.07 -6.04 -23.78
CA LYS A 26 -0.19 -6.12 -24.95
C LYS A 26 -0.17 -4.82 -25.75
N ALA A 27 -1.32 -4.15 -25.88
CA ALA A 27 -1.45 -2.89 -26.59
C ALA A 27 -0.93 -1.68 -25.79
N SER A 28 -1.02 -1.71 -24.46
CA SER A 28 -0.59 -0.62 -23.57
C SER A 28 0.88 -0.73 -23.14
N SER A 29 1.55 -1.84 -23.46
CA SER A 29 2.97 -1.99 -23.18
C SER A 29 3.79 -0.97 -23.98
N PRO A 30 4.77 -0.30 -23.37
CA PRO A 30 5.62 0.65 -24.09
C PRO A 30 6.33 -0.06 -25.25
N PRO A 31 6.54 0.64 -26.38
CA PRO A 31 7.27 0.07 -27.51
C PRO A 31 8.68 -0.33 -27.08
N ARG A 32 9.24 -1.35 -27.73
CA ARG A 32 10.58 -1.87 -27.41
C ARG A 32 11.68 -0.81 -27.52
N TYR A 33 11.48 0.21 -28.35
CA TYR A 33 12.39 1.33 -28.50
C TYR A 33 11.57 2.61 -28.71
N ASP A 34 11.68 3.53 -27.76
CA ASP A 34 11.10 4.87 -27.86
C ASP A 34 12.20 5.88 -28.20
N PRO A 35 12.14 6.57 -29.36
CA PRO A 35 13.13 7.57 -29.72
C PRO A 35 13.18 8.76 -28.76
N TRP A 36 12.13 8.99 -27.96
CA TRP A 36 12.02 10.08 -27.01
C TRP A 36 12.40 9.73 -25.58
N GLU A 37 12.75 8.47 -25.30
CA GLU A 37 13.04 8.00 -23.94
C GLU A 37 14.06 8.88 -23.23
N ARG A 38 15.15 9.25 -23.93
CA ARG A 38 16.20 10.15 -23.41
C ARG A 38 15.70 11.58 -23.15
N TYR A 39 14.78 12.06 -23.96
CA TYR A 39 14.19 13.40 -23.81
C TYR A 39 13.13 13.46 -22.72
N GLU A 40 12.43 12.35 -22.42
CA GLU A 40 11.44 12.28 -21.34
C GLU A 40 12.05 11.89 -19.98
N ALA A 41 13.29 11.37 -20.00
CA ALA A 41 13.99 10.82 -18.85
C ALA A 41 14.04 11.79 -17.64
N TRP A 42 14.27 13.09 -17.87
CA TRP A 42 14.37 14.09 -16.82
C TRP A 42 13.13 14.18 -15.91
N ARG A 43 11.95 13.84 -16.42
CA ARG A 43 10.68 13.90 -15.67
C ARG A 43 10.59 12.86 -14.55
N TYR A 44 11.36 11.78 -14.66
CA TYR A 44 11.27 10.64 -13.77
C TYR A 44 12.57 10.34 -13.03
N GLN A 45 13.57 11.21 -13.18
CA GLN A 45 14.90 11.11 -12.59
C GLN A 45 15.09 12.12 -11.45
N GLY A 46 16.13 11.91 -10.64
CA GLY A 46 16.54 12.86 -9.59
C GLY A 46 15.44 13.17 -8.58
N HIS A 47 15.03 14.44 -8.49
CA HIS A 47 13.99 14.88 -7.53
C HIS A 47 12.60 14.32 -7.83
N PHE A 48 12.33 13.88 -9.06
CA PHE A 48 11.00 13.44 -9.49
C PHE A 48 10.81 11.92 -9.49
N THR A 49 11.76 11.16 -8.94
CA THR A 49 11.60 9.71 -8.79
C THR A 49 10.38 9.37 -7.93
N ARG A 50 9.80 8.18 -8.14
CA ARG A 50 8.66 7.69 -7.34
C ARG A 50 8.93 7.82 -5.85
N TRP A 51 10.11 7.38 -5.40
CA TRP A 51 10.51 7.46 -4.00
C TRP A 51 10.60 8.90 -3.48
N ASN A 52 11.17 9.81 -4.26
CA ASN A 52 11.32 11.21 -3.83
C ASN A 52 10.00 11.95 -3.70
N ARG A 53 8.94 11.51 -4.41
CA ARG A 53 7.57 12.00 -4.21
C ARG A 53 6.98 11.55 -2.88
N PHE A 54 7.21 10.29 -2.48
CA PHE A 54 6.62 9.72 -1.27
C PHE A 54 7.39 10.01 0.02
N LYS A 55 8.72 10.18 -0.04
CA LYS A 55 9.55 10.39 1.17
C LYS A 55 9.18 11.63 1.98
N ARG A 56 8.46 12.59 1.38
CA ARG A 56 7.95 13.81 2.02
C ARG A 56 6.45 13.75 2.32
N GLY A 57 5.80 12.60 2.17
CA GLY A 57 4.36 12.46 2.38
C GLY A 57 3.92 12.61 3.84
N PHE A 58 4.80 12.30 4.80
CA PHE A 58 4.52 12.40 6.23
C PHE A 58 5.59 13.23 6.95
N PRO A 59 5.62 14.56 6.73
CA PRO A 59 6.54 15.41 7.47
C PRO A 59 6.19 15.35 8.96
N GLY A 60 7.19 15.08 9.80
CA GLY A 60 7.01 15.09 11.26
C GLY A 60 6.52 13.79 11.88
N LEU A 61 6.21 12.73 11.11
CA LEU A 61 5.80 11.44 11.68
C LEU A 61 6.85 10.89 12.64
N GLY A 62 8.14 10.99 12.30
CA GLY A 62 9.21 10.54 13.20
C GLY A 62 9.24 11.29 14.54
N ILE A 63 9.05 12.62 14.52
CA ILE A 63 9.02 13.44 15.74
C ILE A 63 7.78 13.11 16.57
N ALA A 64 6.63 12.99 15.92
CA ALA A 64 5.37 12.63 16.58
C ALA A 64 5.46 11.25 17.24
N THR A 65 6.02 10.25 16.57
CA THR A 65 6.21 8.91 17.14
C THR A 65 7.14 8.94 18.36
N VAL A 66 8.24 9.70 18.30
CA VAL A 66 9.16 9.82 19.45
C VAL A 66 8.48 10.53 20.62
N ALA A 67 7.80 11.65 20.38
CA ALA A 67 7.08 12.39 21.42
C ALA A 67 5.97 11.54 22.06
N PHE A 68 5.22 10.80 21.24
CA PHE A 68 4.19 9.88 21.69
C PHE A 68 4.77 8.75 22.55
N ALA A 69 5.86 8.11 22.11
CA ALA A 69 6.51 7.07 22.89
C ALA A 69 7.07 7.60 24.22
N ALA A 70 7.65 8.80 24.23
CA ALA A 70 8.11 9.45 25.45
C ALA A 70 6.95 9.74 26.41
N TYR A 71 5.81 10.19 25.89
CA TYR A 71 4.60 10.42 26.68
C TYR A 71 4.06 9.11 27.29
N CYS A 72 3.90 8.05 26.48
CA CYS A 72 3.46 6.74 26.98
C CYS A 72 4.44 6.18 28.02
N GLY A 73 5.74 6.32 27.81
CA GLY A 73 6.75 5.93 28.79
C GLY A 73 6.63 6.74 30.09
N TYR A 74 6.39 8.04 29.99
CA TYR A 74 6.18 8.90 31.14
C TYR A 74 4.92 8.48 31.94
N GLU A 75 3.78 8.28 31.28
CA GLU A 75 2.57 7.78 31.92
C GLU A 75 2.80 6.41 32.58
N HIS A 76 3.49 5.51 31.90
CA HIS A 76 3.70 4.14 32.37
C HIS A 76 4.64 4.05 33.57
N PHE A 77 5.70 4.87 33.63
CA PHE A 77 6.69 4.79 34.71
C PHE A 77 6.44 5.80 35.84
N PHE A 78 5.98 7.02 35.52
CA PHE A 78 5.86 8.09 36.52
C PHE A 78 4.43 8.29 37.01
N MET A 79 3.41 8.07 36.18
CA MET A 79 2.01 8.23 36.61
C MET A 79 1.40 6.92 37.13
N SER A 80 1.86 5.76 36.67
CA SER A 80 1.39 4.45 37.17
C SER A 80 2.00 4.03 38.52
N SER A 81 2.93 4.82 39.07
CA SER A 81 3.64 4.50 40.31
C SER A 81 3.03 5.14 41.57
N ASP A 82 2.01 6.02 41.43
CA ASP A 82 1.46 6.79 42.56
C ASP A 82 -0.05 6.63 42.82
N ASP A 83 -0.84 5.88 42.04
CA ASP A 83 -2.28 5.72 42.29
C ASP A 83 -2.73 4.26 42.49
N HIS A 84 -3.02 3.92 43.76
CA HIS A 84 -4.05 2.95 44.09
C HIS A 84 -5.43 3.54 43.74
N GLY A 85 -5.99 3.21 42.58
CA GLY A 85 -7.27 3.75 42.11
C GLY A 85 -8.12 2.76 41.33
N HIS A 86 -8.87 1.94 42.07
CA HIS A 86 -10.12 1.25 41.76
C HIS A 86 -10.64 1.19 40.30
N SER A 87 -10.81 -0.05 39.83
CA SER A 87 -11.96 -0.57 39.08
C SER A 87 -13.09 0.42 38.76
N HIS A 88 -13.30 0.73 37.48
CA HIS A 88 -14.64 0.92 36.92
C HIS A 88 -14.68 0.39 35.49
N ALA A 89 -14.96 -0.91 35.37
CA ALA A 89 -15.82 -1.37 34.30
C ALA A 89 -17.23 -0.85 34.65
N GLU A 90 -17.72 0.13 33.91
CA GLU A 90 -19.11 0.56 33.96
C GLU A 90 -19.67 0.42 32.54
N GLU A 91 -20.25 -0.75 32.34
CA GLU A 91 -21.30 -1.06 31.38
C GLU A 91 -22.50 -0.14 31.66
N HIS A 92 -22.88 0.76 30.75
CA HIS A 92 -24.23 1.35 30.71
C HIS A 92 -24.58 1.89 29.30
N HIS A 93 -25.54 1.21 28.67
CA HIS A 93 -26.48 1.57 27.57
C HIS A 93 -25.94 1.95 26.18
#